data_AF-A0A7W0NQF1-F1
#
_entry.id   AF-A0A7W0NQF1-F1
#
_cell.length_a   1.000
_cell.length_b   1.000
_cell.length_c   1.000
_cell.angle_alpha   90.00
_cell.angle_beta   90.00
_cell.angle_gamma   90.00
#
_symmetry.space_group_name_H-M   'P 1'
#
loop_
_entity.id
_entity.type
_entity.pdbx_description
1 polymer ?
#
loop_
_entity_poly.entity_id
_entity_poly.type
_entity_poly.pdbx_seq_one_letter_code
_entity_poly.pdbx_strand_id
1 'polypeptide(L)'
;FQLTSQSLKRGTEVVQKFEYGYGQTNAAGEITPNSNNGQLAKIEAFIGAAKQWTQKFCYDSIERLSKSEEYRGDTNALTYKQVFDSTGSAILPQDREQSDNGSGESDPIRAGRRDDDIGNGRHRVDPIIS
;
A
#
# COMPACT_ATOMS: atom_id res chain seq x y z
N PHE A 1 26.26 2.52 -13.26
CA PHE A 1 25.25 2.68 -14.33
C PHE A 1 23.89 2.37 -13.73
N GLN A 2 22.87 3.21 -13.95
CA GLN A 2 21.50 3.01 -13.44
C GLN A 2 20.57 2.69 -14.61
N LEU A 3 19.63 1.77 -14.41
CA LEU A 3 18.68 1.36 -15.44
C LEU A 3 17.57 2.41 -15.54
N THR A 4 17.47 3.17 -16.63
CA THR A 4 16.44 4.22 -16.76
C THR A 4 15.11 3.70 -17.30
N SER A 5 15.15 2.61 -18.08
CA SER A 5 13.95 1.95 -18.58
C SER A 5 14.21 0.50 -18.99
N GLN A 6 13.14 -0.30 -18.99
CA GLN A 6 13.11 -1.62 -19.58
C GLN A 6 11.84 -1.73 -20.42
N SER A 7 11.91 -2.39 -21.59
CA SER A 7 10.74 -2.54 -22.46
C SER A 7 10.69 -3.93 -23.09
N LEU A 8 9.47 -4.47 -23.18
CA LEU A 8 9.15 -5.61 -24.02
C LEU A 8 8.60 -5.09 -25.35
N LYS A 9 9.15 -5.57 -26.46
CA LYS A 9 8.75 -5.16 -27.81
C LYS A 9 8.32 -6.35 -28.66
N ARG A 10 7.34 -6.12 -29.53
CA ARG A 10 6.95 -7.02 -30.61
C ARG A 10 7.22 -6.29 -31.93
N GLY A 11 8.32 -6.64 -32.59
CA GLY A 11 8.84 -5.84 -33.71
C GLY A 11 9.23 -4.44 -33.22
N THR A 12 8.60 -3.41 -33.80
CA THR A 12 8.81 -2.00 -33.40
C THR A 12 7.84 -1.53 -32.30
N GLU A 13 6.78 -2.29 -32.03
CA GLU A 13 5.76 -1.95 -31.05
C GLU A 13 6.26 -2.21 -29.63
N VAL A 14 6.16 -1.22 -28.74
CA VAL A 14 6.35 -1.42 -27.30
C VAL A 14 5.04 -1.91 -26.70
N VAL A 15 5.04 -3.13 -26.17
CA VAL A 15 3.85 -3.73 -25.55
C VAL A 15 3.83 -3.54 -24.03
N GLN A 16 5.01 -3.46 -23.41
CA GLN A 16 5.17 -3.18 -22.00
C GLN A 16 6.42 -2.34 -21.77
N LYS A 17 6.35 -1.37 -20.86
CA LYS A 17 7.48 -0.52 -20.49
C LYS A 17 7.49 -0.28 -18.99
N PHE A 18 8.69 -0.27 -18.43
CA PHE A 18 8.97 0.26 -17.10
C PHE A 18 9.93 1.42 -17.23
N GLU A 19 9.63 2.53 -16.55
CA GLU A 19 10.53 3.67 -16.38
C GLU A 19 10.94 3.76 -14.92
N TYR A 20 12.23 4.00 -14.67
CA TYR A 20 12.80 4.04 -13.32
C TYR A 20 13.35 5.44 -13.05
N GLY A 21 13.00 5.98 -11.89
CA GLY A 21 13.54 7.22 -11.37
C GLY A 21 14.33 6.97 -10.09
N TYR A 22 15.50 7.60 -9.97
CA TYR A 22 16.39 7.44 -8.82
C TYR A 22 16.56 8.77 -8.07
N GLY A 23 16.82 8.66 -6.77
CA GLY A 23 17.14 9.76 -5.89
C GLY A 23 16.21 9.93 -4.70
N GLN A 24 16.27 11.09 -4.05
CA GLN A 24 15.39 11.43 -2.95
C GLN A 24 14.07 12.00 -3.44
N THR A 25 12.98 11.64 -2.77
CA THR A 25 11.67 12.26 -2.99
C THR A 25 11.42 13.40 -2.00
N ASN A 26 10.81 14.49 -2.43
CA ASN A 26 10.25 15.52 -1.54
C ASN A 26 9.04 14.98 -0.74
N ALA A 27 8.48 15.79 0.16
CA ALA A 27 7.30 15.40 0.95
C ALA A 27 6.06 15.09 0.10
N ALA A 28 5.97 15.62 -1.12
CA ALA A 28 4.91 15.33 -2.10
C ALA A 28 5.18 14.03 -2.91
N GLY A 29 6.29 13.35 -2.67
CA GLY A 29 6.68 12.13 -3.37
C GLY A 29 7.18 12.39 -4.80
N GLU A 30 7.74 13.55 -5.08
CA GLU A 30 8.38 13.87 -6.36
C GLU A 30 9.90 13.77 -6.23
N ILE A 31 10.57 13.30 -7.28
CA ILE A 31 12.03 13.16 -7.29
C ILE A 31 12.66 14.56 -7.29
N THR A 32 13.55 14.82 -6.34
CA THR A 32 14.31 16.06 -6.26
C THR A 32 15.40 16.07 -7.34
N PRO A 33 15.42 17.03 -8.29
CA PRO A 33 16.23 16.97 -9.53
C PRO A 33 17.75 16.83 -9.38
N ASN A 34 18.31 17.00 -8.17
CA ASN A 34 19.75 16.95 -7.91
C ASN A 34 20.14 15.92 -6.84
N SER A 35 19.19 15.12 -6.34
CA SER A 35 19.43 14.21 -5.21
C SER A 35 19.51 12.75 -5.66
N ASN A 36 20.27 12.44 -6.70
CA ASN A 36 20.49 11.05 -7.11
C ASN A 36 21.49 10.38 -6.17
N ASN A 37 21.00 9.72 -5.12
CA ASN A 37 21.79 8.98 -4.14
C ASN A 37 21.84 7.46 -4.44
N GLY A 38 21.56 7.05 -5.67
CA GLY A 38 21.56 5.62 -6.02
C GLY A 38 20.26 4.87 -5.72
N GLN A 39 19.38 5.45 -4.91
CA GLN A 39 18.16 4.80 -4.45
C GLN A 39 17.04 4.88 -5.47
N LEU A 40 16.24 3.83 -5.57
CA LEU A 40 15.08 3.80 -6.46
C LEU A 40 13.94 4.61 -5.84
N ALA A 41 13.53 5.69 -6.50
CA ALA A 41 12.52 6.61 -6.00
C ALA A 41 11.14 6.32 -6.59
N LYS A 42 11.11 5.89 -7.86
CA LYS A 42 9.87 5.73 -8.63
C LYS A 42 10.01 4.64 -9.69
N ILE A 43 8.94 3.89 -9.89
CA ILE A 43 8.72 3.02 -11.05
C ILE A 43 7.40 3.42 -11.70
N GLU A 44 7.39 3.59 -13.01
CA GLU A 44 6.17 3.76 -13.80
C GLU A 44 6.03 2.62 -14.78
N ALA A 45 4.87 1.95 -14.77
CA ALA A 45 4.58 0.84 -15.65
C ALA A 45 3.55 1.22 -16.71
N PHE A 46 3.77 0.74 -17.93
CA PHE A 46 2.93 1.03 -19.08
C PHE A 46 2.62 -0.25 -19.86
N ILE A 47 1.41 -0.32 -20.42
CA ILE A 47 1.04 -1.25 -21.49
C ILE A 47 0.76 -0.39 -22.72
N GLY A 48 1.53 -0.60 -23.80
CA GLY A 48 1.59 0.37 -24.89
C GLY A 48 1.98 1.76 -24.39
N ALA A 49 1.18 2.77 -24.72
CA ALA A 49 1.35 4.15 -24.22
C ALA A 49 0.57 4.45 -22.93
N ALA A 50 -0.31 3.53 -22.48
CA ALA A 50 -1.16 3.76 -21.32
C ALA A 50 -0.42 3.41 -20.03
N LYS A 51 -0.26 4.41 -19.15
CA LYS A 51 0.27 4.20 -17.79
C LYS A 51 -0.71 3.35 -16.99
N GLN A 52 -0.21 2.25 -16.42
CA GLN A 52 -0.99 1.31 -15.61
C GLN A 52 -0.91 1.64 -14.13
N TRP A 53 0.30 1.95 -13.64
CA TRP A 53 0.53 2.31 -12.26
C TRP A 53 1.84 3.09 -12.09
N THR A 54 1.95 3.76 -10.94
CA THR A 54 3.17 4.38 -10.45
C THR A 54 3.45 3.89 -9.05
N GLN A 55 4.62 3.30 -8.82
CA GLN A 55 5.10 2.96 -7.48
C GLN A 55 6.15 3.98 -7.04
N LYS A 56 6.05 4.44 -5.80
CA LYS A 56 6.95 5.43 -5.19
C LYS A 56 7.57 4.86 -3.93
N PHE A 57 8.80 5.27 -3.65
CA PHE A 57 9.56 4.85 -2.48
C PHE A 57 10.10 6.08 -1.75
N CYS A 58 10.00 6.07 -0.43
CA CYS A 58 10.60 7.09 0.44
C CYS A 58 11.56 6.41 1.41
N TYR A 59 12.58 7.17 1.81
CA TYR A 59 13.63 6.72 2.70
C TYR A 59 13.70 7.60 3.95
N ASP A 60 14.11 7.02 5.08
CA ASP A 60 14.38 7.77 6.31
C ASP A 60 15.72 8.53 6.24
N SER A 61 16.06 9.27 7.30
CA SER A 61 17.28 10.09 7.37
C SER A 61 18.58 9.28 7.32
N ILE A 62 18.52 7.96 7.52
CA ILE A 62 19.66 7.05 7.41
C ILE A 62 19.52 6.11 6.21
N GLU A 63 18.76 6.54 5.20
CA GLU A 63 18.68 5.92 3.88
C GLU A 63 18.01 4.54 3.84
N ARG A 64 17.16 4.20 4.82
CA ARG A 64 16.37 2.96 4.81
C ARG A 64 14.97 3.18 4.26
N LEU A 65 14.38 2.18 3.62
CA LEU A 65 13.02 2.27 3.10
C LEU A 65 12.03 2.52 4.25
N SER A 66 11.34 3.66 4.21
CA SER A 66 10.38 4.07 5.24
C SER A 66 8.94 3.97 4.74
N LYS A 67 8.72 4.05 3.42
CA LYS A 67 7.39 3.96 2.82
C LYS A 67 7.43 3.51 1.37
N SER A 68 6.43 2.72 0.97
CA SER A 68 6.10 2.42 -0.42
C SER A 68 4.64 2.72 -0.70
N GLU A 69 4.36 3.38 -1.82
CA GLU A 69 3.01 3.74 -2.26
C GLU A 69 2.83 3.35 -3.73
N GLU A 70 1.67 2.80 -4.08
CA GLU A 70 1.28 2.55 -5.46
C GLU A 70 0.02 3.35 -5.81
N TYR A 71 0.03 3.92 -7.01
CA TYR A 71 -1.06 4.73 -7.54
C TYR A 71 -1.51 4.17 -8.88
N ARG A 72 -2.82 4.19 -9.14
CA ARG A 72 -3.37 3.85 -10.46
C ARG A 72 -2.86 4.81 -11.52
N GLY A 73 -2.55 4.28 -12.70
CA GLY A 73 -1.98 5.07 -13.79
C GLY A 73 -2.96 6.05 -14.44
N ASP A 74 -4.26 5.79 -14.36
CA ASP A 74 -5.32 6.57 -15.00
C ASP A 74 -5.89 7.70 -14.13
N THR A 75 -6.00 7.48 -12.83
CA THR A 75 -6.70 8.34 -11.86
C THR A 75 -5.76 8.87 -10.79
N ASN A 76 -4.53 8.35 -10.73
CA ASN A 76 -3.57 8.62 -9.65
C ASN A 76 -4.13 8.32 -8.25
N ALA A 77 -5.15 7.45 -8.16
CA ALA A 77 -5.73 7.01 -6.90
C ALA A 77 -4.75 6.04 -6.21
N LEU A 78 -4.53 6.24 -4.91
CA LEU A 78 -3.70 5.35 -4.09
C LEU A 78 -4.36 3.97 -4.00
N THR A 79 -3.67 2.93 -4.46
CA THR A 79 -4.14 1.53 -4.42
C THR A 79 -3.48 0.73 -3.32
N TYR A 80 -2.24 1.07 -2.98
CA TYR A 80 -1.46 0.37 -1.98
C TYR A 80 -0.57 1.36 -1.24
N LYS A 81 -0.39 1.13 0.07
CA LYS A 81 0.52 1.88 0.91
C LYS A 81 1.06 1.01 2.03
N GLN A 82 2.37 0.97 2.17
CA GLN A 82 3.06 0.36 3.29
C GLN A 82 4.01 1.36 3.92
N VAL A 83 3.96 1.46 5.25
CA VAL A 83 4.92 2.22 6.06
C VAL A 83 5.75 1.23 6.86
N PHE A 84 7.03 1.51 7.00
CA PHE A 84 7.99 0.65 7.71
C PHE A 84 8.49 1.36 8.97
N ASP A 85 8.72 0.58 10.02
CA ASP A 85 9.32 1.07 11.26
C ASP A 85 10.85 1.20 11.15
N SER A 86 11.48 1.63 12.26
CA SER A 86 12.93 1.77 12.33
C SER A 86 13.70 0.43 12.30
N THR A 87 13.01 -0.71 12.28
CA THR A 87 13.64 -2.04 12.10
C THR A 87 13.47 -2.55 10.67
N GLY A 88 12.69 -1.85 9.84
CA GLY A 88 12.32 -2.28 8.48
C GLY A 88 11.10 -3.20 8.46
N SER A 89 10.40 -3.36 9.60
CA SER A 89 9.18 -4.15 9.69
C SER A 89 7.99 -3.32 9.21
N ALA A 90 7.08 -3.98 8.48
CA ALA A 90 5.84 -3.38 8.05
C ALA A 90 4.96 -3.04 9.26
N ILE A 91 4.58 -1.76 9.41
CA ILE A 91 3.60 -1.36 10.41
C ILE A 91 2.23 -1.83 9.90
N LEU A 92 1.65 -2.83 10.54
CA LEU A 92 0.34 -3.33 10.17
C LEU A 92 -0.75 -2.42 10.76
N PRO A 93 -1.93 -2.34 10.12
CA PRO A 93 -3.04 -1.55 10.66
C PRO A 93 -3.42 -1.93 12.10
N GLN A 94 -3.27 -3.20 12.48
CA GLN A 94 -3.54 -3.70 13.83
C GLN A 94 -2.57 -3.12 14.88
N ASP A 95 -1.34 -2.81 14.48
CA ASP A 95 -0.32 -2.27 15.40
C ASP A 95 -0.55 -0.78 15.71
N ARG A 96 -1.44 -0.10 14.96
CA ARG A 96 -1.83 1.29 15.25
C ARG A 96 -2.77 1.41 16.44
N GLU A 97 -3.57 0.37 16.71
CA GLU A 97 -4.57 0.38 17.79
C GLU A 97 -3.95 0.09 19.16
N GLN A 98 -2.69 -0.34 19.22
CA GLN A 98 -2.00 -0.66 20.48
C GLN A 98 -1.29 0.53 21.15
N SER A 99 -1.33 1.72 20.53
CA SER A 99 -0.64 2.93 21.03
C SER A 99 -1.53 3.93 21.79
N ASP A 100 -2.85 3.73 21.84
CA ASP A 100 -3.75 4.62 22.59
C ASP A 100 -4.16 3.98 23.92
N ASN A 101 -3.39 4.30 24.97
CA ASN A 101 -3.85 4.19 26.34
C ASN A 101 -4.94 5.25 26.59
N GLY A 102 -6.17 4.93 26.20
CA GLY A 102 -7.35 5.73 26.48
C GLY A 102 -8.55 4.82 26.72
N SER A 103 -8.98 4.73 27.98
CA SER A 103 -10.18 4.02 28.41
C SER A 103 -11.41 4.43 27.59
N GLY A 104 -11.96 3.52 26.80
CA GLY A 104 -13.16 3.78 26.01
C GLY A 104 -13.44 2.66 25.04
N GLU A 105 -14.27 1.73 25.49
CA GLU A 105 -14.92 0.66 24.74
C GLU A 105 -15.39 1.12 23.35
N SER A 106 -14.91 0.47 22.28
CA SER A 106 -15.57 0.51 20.99
C SER A 106 -15.45 -0.85 20.31
N ASP A 107 -16.60 -1.47 20.09
CA ASP A 107 -16.82 -2.76 19.46
C ASP A 107 -16.00 -2.98 18.18
N PRO A 108 -15.43 -4.18 17.94
CA PRO A 108 -14.76 -4.46 16.69
C PRO A 108 -15.80 -4.53 15.55
N ILE A 109 -15.61 -3.70 14.52
CA ILE A 109 -16.32 -3.87 13.24
C ILE A 109 -15.83 -5.18 12.63
N ARG A 110 -16.64 -6.23 12.81
CA ARG A 110 -16.46 -7.58 12.27
C ARG A 110 -16.48 -7.54 10.74
N ALA A 111 -15.31 -7.55 10.12
CA ALA A 111 -15.16 -7.90 8.70
C ALA A 111 -15.34 -9.42 8.54
N GLY A 112 -16.59 -9.86 8.40
CA GLY A 112 -16.92 -11.26 8.12
C GLY A 112 -18.16 -11.32 7.26
N ARG A 113 -17.99 -11.77 6.01
CA ARG A 113 -19.08 -12.19 5.11
C ARG A 113 -20.01 -13.12 5.90
N ARG A 114 -21.30 -12.79 5.99
CA ARG A 114 -22.35 -13.69 6.50
C ARG A 114 -23.01 -14.36 5.30
N ASP A 115 -22.36 -15.40 4.81
CA ASP A 115 -23.05 -16.52 4.18
C ASP A 115 -22.83 -17.69 5.14
N ASP A 116 -23.90 -18.08 5.84
CA ASP A 116 -24.20 -19.45 6.29
C ASP A 116 -25.44 -19.39 7.19
N ASP A 117 -26.58 -19.56 6.52
CA ASP A 117 -27.81 -20.10 7.09
C ASP A 117 -27.53 -21.50 7.64
N ILE A 118 -27.91 -21.77 8.90
CA ILE A 118 -28.42 -23.05 9.40
C ILE A 118 -29.11 -22.74 10.73
N GLY A 119 -30.44 -22.82 10.72
CA GLY A 119 -31.27 -22.66 11.88
C GLY A 119 -31.08 -23.74 12.94
N ASN A 120 -31.37 -23.38 14.19
CA ASN A 120 -31.93 -24.32 15.15
C ASN A 120 -32.71 -23.55 16.22
N GLY A 121 -34.03 -23.54 16.08
CA GLY A 121 -34.94 -23.01 17.08
C GLY A 121 -34.90 -23.85 18.35
N ARG A 122 -34.80 -23.20 19.50
CA ARG A 122 -35.35 -23.72 20.77
C ARG A 122 -35.91 -22.57 21.59
N HIS A 123 -37.23 -22.46 21.56
CA HIS A 123 -38.04 -21.85 22.61
C HIS A 123 -37.53 -22.30 23.98
N ARG A 124 -37.22 -21.36 24.87
CA ARG A 124 -37.17 -21.63 26.31
C ARG A 124 -38.14 -20.70 27.01
N VAL A 125 -39.01 -21.35 27.76
CA VAL A 125 -40.08 -20.83 28.60
C VAL A 125 -39.45 -20.58 29.97
N ASP A 126 -39.60 -19.38 30.52
CA ASP A 126 -39.15 -19.11 31.89
C ASP A 126 -40.27 -19.46 32.89
N PRO A 127 -39.96 -20.11 34.02
CA PRO A 127 -40.94 -20.56 34.99
C PRO A 127 -41.38 -19.45 35.97
N ILE A 128 -42.65 -19.50 36.36
CA ILE A 128 -43.26 -18.72 37.45
C ILE A 128 -42.96 -19.42 38.78
N ILE A 129 -42.31 -18.75 39.74
CA ILE A 129 -42.40 -18.98 41.22
C ILE A 129 -41.84 -17.70 41.91
N SER A 130 -42.41 -17.04 42.94
CA SER A 130 -43.58 -17.21 43.82
C SER A 130 -44.18 -15.84 44.13
#